data_AF-A0A2Z7A0I1-F1
#
_entry.id   AF-A0A2Z7A0I1-F1
#
_cell.length_a   1.000
_cell.length_b   1.000
_cell.length_c   1.000
_cell.angle_alpha   90.00
_cell.angle_beta   90.00
_cell.angle_gamma   90.00
#
_symmetry.space_group_name_H-M   'P 1'
#
loop_
_entity.id
_entity.type
_entity.pdbx_description
1 polymer ?
#
loop_
_entity_poly.entity_id
_entity_poly.type
_entity_poly.pdbx_seq_one_letter_code
_entity_poly.pdbx_strand_id
1 'polypeptide(L)'
;MAMGIVDSQLRSNTHKTYDVHFFGDSIHTTVTHDPEVVSRWISDLDSDKRIVGLDVEWRPCFNRNTSNPAATLQLCVGRRCLIFQLLHSRIVPPSLIGFLSNPSYTFSGWA
;
A
#
# COMPACT_ATOMS: atom_id res chain seq x y z
N MET A 1 -24.23 -5.87 4.10
CA MET A 1 -23.06 -6.41 4.83
C MET A 1 -22.64 -5.39 5.86
N ALA A 2 -22.29 -5.83 7.07
CA ALA A 2 -21.76 -4.94 8.10
C ALA A 2 -20.36 -4.44 7.68
N MET A 3 -20.00 -3.23 8.07
CA MET A 3 -18.62 -2.74 7.91
C MET A 3 -17.70 -3.56 8.81
N GLY A 4 -16.51 -3.91 8.33
CA GLY A 4 -15.59 -4.74 9.10
C GLY A 4 -14.31 -5.08 8.35
N ILE A 5 -13.38 -5.69 9.07
CA ILE A 5 -12.11 -6.17 8.56
C ILE A 5 -12.00 -7.65 8.92
N VAL A 6 -11.76 -8.50 7.92
CA VAL A 6 -11.61 -9.95 8.08
C VAL A 6 -10.18 -10.33 7.73
N ASP A 7 -9.47 -11.00 8.65
CA ASP A 7 -8.14 -11.54 8.39
C ASP A 7 -8.23 -12.86 7.61
N SER A 8 -7.49 -12.95 6.51
CA SER A 8 -7.36 -14.17 5.69
C SER A 8 -6.66 -15.34 6.41
N GLN A 9 -6.03 -15.09 7.55
CA GLN A 9 -5.29 -16.05 8.38
C GLN A 9 -4.14 -16.78 7.65
N LEU A 10 -3.56 -16.15 6.63
CA LEU A 10 -2.36 -16.65 5.96
C LEU A 10 -1.19 -16.73 6.96
N ARG A 11 -0.58 -17.92 7.06
CA ARG A 11 0.67 -18.12 7.80
C ARG A 11 1.85 -17.66 6.94
N SER A 12 1.99 -16.35 6.80
CA SER A 12 3.07 -15.70 6.06
C SER A 12 3.85 -14.77 6.99
N ASN A 13 5.17 -14.83 6.90
CA ASN A 13 6.06 -13.94 7.65
C ASN A 13 6.37 -12.65 6.88
N THR A 14 6.01 -12.57 5.59
CA THR A 14 6.33 -11.43 4.72
C THR A 14 5.18 -10.44 4.63
N HIS A 15 3.95 -10.93 4.65
CA HIS A 15 2.75 -10.10 4.50
C HIS A 15 1.54 -10.74 5.17
N LYS A 16 0.50 -9.94 5.39
CA LYS A 16 -0.85 -10.37 5.78
C LYS A 16 -1.84 -9.87 4.76
N THR A 17 -2.95 -10.57 4.60
CA THR A 17 -4.06 -10.10 3.76
C THR A 17 -5.36 -10.00 4.54
N TYR A 18 -6.15 -8.99 4.19
CA TYR A 18 -7.41 -8.67 4.82
C TYR A 18 -8.47 -8.38 3.77
N ASP A 19 -9.71 -8.74 4.07
CA ASP A 19 -10.87 -8.23 3.33
C ASP A 19 -11.53 -7.14 4.16
N VAL A 20 -11.54 -5.93 3.61
CA VAL A 20 -12.18 -4.75 4.21
C VAL A 20 -13.56 -4.60 3.59
N HIS A 21 -14.60 -4.77 4.40
CA HIS A 21 -15.98 -4.61 4.01
C HIS A 21 -16.44 -3.17 4.29
N PHE A 22 -16.86 -2.46 3.25
CA PHE A 22 -17.27 -1.06 3.35
C PHE A 22 -18.45 -0.79 2.42
N PHE A 23 -19.59 -0.38 2.96
CA PHE A 23 -20.82 -0.09 2.21
C PHE A 23 -21.22 -1.12 1.12
N GLY A 24 -20.98 -2.41 1.37
CA GLY A 24 -21.32 -3.49 0.42
C GLY A 24 -20.20 -3.85 -0.56
N ASP A 25 -19.12 -3.07 -0.60
CA ASP A 25 -17.87 -3.43 -1.27
C ASP A 25 -17.00 -4.31 -0.37
N SER A 26 -16.17 -5.13 -1.02
CA SER A 26 -15.10 -5.91 -0.39
C SER A 26 -13.79 -5.51 -1.04
N ILE A 27 -12.88 -4.96 -0.25
CA ILE A 27 -11.57 -4.46 -0.70
C ILE A 27 -10.50 -5.40 -0.18
N HIS A 28 -9.81 -6.06 -1.10
CA HIS A 28 -8.71 -6.95 -0.76
C HIS A 28 -7.45 -6.12 -0.45
N THR A 29 -6.96 -6.23 0.77
CA THR A 29 -5.88 -5.39 1.29
C THR A 29 -4.67 -6.24 1.67
N THR A 30 -3.51 -5.95 1.09
CA THR A 30 -2.23 -6.58 1.43
C THR A 30 -1.45 -5.65 2.35
N VAL A 31 -1.05 -6.11 3.53
CA VAL A 31 -0.16 -5.40 4.46
C VAL A 31 1.19 -6.09 4.45
N THR A 32 2.25 -5.35 4.11
CA THR A 32 3.59 -5.95 3.96
C THR A 32 4.69 -4.97 4.37
N HIS A 33 5.79 -5.52 4.85
CA HIS A 33 7.09 -4.83 4.94
C HIS A 33 8.12 -5.40 3.95
N ASP A 34 7.74 -6.47 3.25
CA ASP A 34 8.61 -7.22 2.34
C ASP A 34 8.58 -6.59 0.93
N PRO A 35 9.75 -6.18 0.40
CA PRO A 35 9.83 -5.48 -0.88
C PRO A 35 9.47 -6.38 -2.08
N GLU A 36 9.71 -7.69 -2.01
CA GLU A 36 9.34 -8.64 -3.05
C GLU A 36 7.82 -8.79 -3.15
N VAL A 37 7.08 -8.74 -2.04
CA VAL A 37 5.62 -8.70 -2.04
C VAL A 37 5.10 -7.43 -2.73
N VAL A 38 5.72 -6.27 -2.47
CA VAL A 38 5.37 -5.01 -3.15
C VAL A 38 5.61 -5.12 -4.66
N SER A 39 6.76 -5.64 -5.07
CA SER A 39 7.07 -5.85 -6.50
C SER A 39 6.06 -6.74 -7.20
N ARG A 40 5.66 -7.85 -6.55
CA ARG A 40 4.61 -8.75 -7.08
C ARG A 40 3.24 -8.07 -7.15
N TRP A 41 2.87 -7.34 -6.09
CA TRP A 41 1.60 -6.62 -6.08
C TRP A 41 1.49 -5.63 -7.25
N ILE A 42 2.59 -4.92 -7.56
CA ILE A 42 2.66 -4.00 -8.70
C ILE A 42 2.60 -4.75 -10.04
N SER A 43 3.30 -5.88 -10.19
CA SER A 43 3.27 -6.66 -11.45
C SER A 43 1.90 -7.27 -11.74
N ASP A 44 1.12 -7.53 -10.69
CA ASP A 44 -0.22 -8.10 -10.78
C ASP A 44 -1.31 -7.06 -11.05
N LEU A 45 -0.94 -5.78 -11.24
CA LEU A 45 -1.89 -4.73 -11.58
C LEU A 45 -2.37 -4.88 -13.03
N ASP A 46 -3.66 -4.64 -13.22
CA ASP A 46 -4.29 -4.61 -14.53
C ASP A 46 -3.94 -3.29 -15.24
N SER A 47 -3.39 -3.39 -16.46
CA SER A 47 -2.94 -2.23 -17.26
C SER A 47 -4.07 -1.27 -17.64
N ASP A 48 -5.32 -1.72 -17.57
CA ASP A 48 -6.49 -0.90 -17.88
C ASP A 48 -6.84 0.09 -16.75
N LYS A 49 -6.35 -0.16 -15.52
CA LYS A 49 -6.63 0.67 -14.34
C LYS A 49 -5.46 1.61 -14.06
N ARG A 50 -5.56 2.83 -14.57
CA ARG A 50 -4.48 3.83 -14.50
C ARG A 50 -4.59 4.79 -13.33
N ILE A 51 -5.74 4.86 -12.66
CA ILE A 51 -5.92 5.72 -11.48
C ILE A 51 -5.59 4.92 -10.22
N VAL A 52 -4.66 5.46 -9.43
CA VAL A 52 -4.17 4.85 -8.20
C VAL A 52 -4.48 5.82 -7.05
N GLY A 53 -5.26 5.37 -6.08
CA GLY A 53 -5.38 6.07 -4.80
C GLY A 53 -4.04 6.00 -4.06
N LEU A 54 -3.52 7.14 -3.62
CA LEU A 54 -2.25 7.23 -2.91
C LEU A 54 -2.42 8.02 -1.62
N ASP A 55 -1.87 7.47 -0.54
CA ASP A 55 -1.79 8.14 0.75
C ASP A 55 -0.50 7.75 1.48
N VAL A 56 0.02 8.65 2.33
CA VAL A 56 1.32 8.50 3.00
C VAL A 56 1.22 8.94 4.46
N GLU A 57 1.55 8.03 5.36
CA GLU A 57 1.65 8.31 6.79
C GLU A 57 3.10 8.50 7.20
N TRP A 58 3.36 9.42 8.14
CA TRP A 58 4.70 9.84 8.52
C TRP A 58 5.03 9.43 9.96
N ARG A 59 6.29 9.10 10.24
CA ARG A 59 6.76 8.85 11.61
C ARG A 59 6.82 10.19 12.36
N PRO A 60 6.10 10.38 13.47
CA PRO A 60 6.20 11.62 14.24
C PRO A 60 7.60 11.78 14.85
N CYS A 61 8.26 12.89 14.58
CA CYS A 61 9.44 13.36 15.31
C CYS A 61 9.10 14.66 16.05
N PHE A 62 9.26 14.64 17.37
CA PHE A 62 9.02 15.82 18.24
C PHE A 62 10.28 16.66 18.49
N ASN A 63 11.42 16.26 17.91
CA ASN A 63 12.68 17.00 17.98
C ASN A 63 12.74 18.05 16.88
N ARG A 64 13.03 19.31 17.24
CA ARG A 64 13.30 20.36 16.25
C ARG A 64 14.49 19.94 15.37
N ASN A 65 14.39 20.19 14.06
CA ASN A 65 15.40 19.91 13.03
C ASN A 65 15.57 18.43 12.63
N THR A 66 14.63 17.55 12.95
CA THR A 66 14.61 16.18 12.41
C THR A 66 13.50 16.03 11.37
N SER A 67 13.80 15.42 10.22
CA SER A 67 12.78 15.10 9.22
C SER A 67 11.84 14.01 9.76
N ASN A 68 10.54 14.09 9.42
CA ASN A 68 9.58 13.02 9.62
C ASN A 68 9.68 12.09 8.41
N PRO A 69 10.32 10.89 8.50
CA PRO A 69 10.37 9.99 7.36
C PRO A 69 8.98 9.42 7.08
N ALA A 70 8.70 9.16 5.80
CA ALA A 70 7.52 8.40 5.39
C ALA A 70 7.57 7.01 6.05
N ALA A 71 6.47 6.64 6.69
CA ALA A 71 6.39 5.44 7.53
C ALA A 71 5.53 4.35 6.94
N THR A 72 4.42 4.73 6.32
CA THR A 72 3.52 3.83 5.61
C THR A 72 3.16 4.48 4.29
N LEU A 73 3.13 3.68 3.23
CA LEU A 73 2.60 4.06 1.93
C LEU A 73 1.37 3.20 1.63
N GLN A 74 0.28 3.83 1.26
CA GLN A 74 -0.96 3.18 0.86
C GLN A 74 -1.18 3.40 -0.63
N LEU A 75 -1.44 2.31 -1.36
CA LEU A 75 -1.78 2.34 -2.78
C LEU A 75 -3.06 1.55 -3.00
N CYS A 76 -4.03 2.12 -3.70
CA CYS A 76 -5.30 1.43 -4.01
C CYS A 76 -5.64 1.51 -5.49
N VAL A 77 -5.90 0.36 -6.12
CA VAL A 77 -6.31 0.23 -7.52
C VAL A 77 -7.58 -0.63 -7.60
N GLY A 78 -8.72 0.01 -7.88
CA GLY A 78 -10.02 -0.65 -7.80
C GLY A 78 -10.31 -1.18 -6.39
N ARG A 79 -10.55 -2.48 -6.26
CA ARG A 79 -10.82 -3.16 -4.96
C ARG A 79 -9.58 -3.85 -4.39
N ARG A 80 -8.38 -3.44 -4.80
CA ARG A 80 -7.10 -3.95 -4.28
C ARG A 80 -6.32 -2.82 -3.65
N CYS A 81 -5.93 -2.97 -2.40
CA CYS A 81 -5.08 -2.02 -1.70
C CYS A 81 -3.79 -2.70 -1.22
N LEU A 82 -2.71 -1.93 -1.19
CA LEU A 82 -1.42 -2.28 -0.62
C LEU A 82 -1.12 -1.28 0.48
N ILE A 83 -0.79 -1.77 1.66
CA ILE A 83 -0.24 -1.02 2.78
C ILE A 83 1.21 -1.48 2.94
N PHE A 84 2.14 -0.63 2.49
CA PHE A 84 3.56 -0.89 2.58
C PHE A 84 4.16 -0.19 3.79
N GLN A 85 4.64 -0.97 4.75
CA GLN A 85 5.23 -0.50 5.99
C GLN A 85 6.71 -0.10 5.78
N LEU A 86 6.93 1.07 5.16
CA LEU A 86 8.24 1.58 4.75
C LEU A 86 9.30 1.52 5.86
N LEU A 87 8.97 1.89 7.11
CA LEU A 87 9.92 1.83 8.24
C LEU A 87 10.42 0.43 8.59
N HIS A 88 9.63 -0.58 8.25
CA HIS A 88 9.93 -1.98 8.56
C HIS A 88 10.52 -2.71 7.34
N SER A 89 10.55 -2.06 6.19
CA SER A 89 11.18 -2.61 5.00
C SER A 89 12.69 -2.45 5.05
N ARG A 90 13.40 -3.43 4.50
CA ARG A 90 14.87 -3.37 4.34
C ARG A 90 15.28 -2.36 3.28
N ILE A 91 14.47 -2.21 2.23
CA ILE A 91 14.71 -1.33 1.07
C ILE A 91 13.39 -0.86 0.47
N VAL A 92 13.43 0.24 -0.28
CA VAL A 92 12.34 0.58 -1.21
C VAL A 92 12.60 -0.17 -2.52
N PRO A 93 11.69 -1.04 -2.98
CA PRO A 93 11.93 -1.83 -4.19
C PRO A 93 12.00 -0.93 -5.44
N PRO A 94 12.94 -1.16 -6.37
CA PRO A 94 13.04 -0.38 -7.61
C PRO A 94 11.76 -0.38 -8.44
N SER A 95 10.97 -1.46 -8.39
CA SER A 95 9.67 -1.55 -9.05
C SER A 95 8.68 -0.49 -8.54
N LEU A 96 8.71 -0.16 -7.24
CA LEU A 96 7.86 0.87 -6.66
C LEU A 96 8.29 2.26 -7.12
N ILE A 97 9.60 2.52 -7.17
CA ILE A 97 10.14 3.79 -7.70
C ILE A 97 9.73 3.98 -9.16
N GLY A 98 9.91 2.93 -9.98
CA GLY A 98 9.49 2.93 -11.38
C GLY A 98 7.98 3.11 -11.55
N PHE A 99 7.18 2.46 -10.70
CA PHE A 99 5.72 2.59 -10.70
C PHE A 99 5.26 4.02 -10.37
N LEU A 100 5.77 4.61 -9.29
CA LEU A 100 5.44 5.98 -8.88
C LEU A 100 5.91 7.03 -9.90
N SER A 101 6.96 6.73 -10.67
CA SER A 101 7.49 7.63 -11.71
C SER A 101 6.88 7.41 -13.09
N ASN A 102 5.98 6.44 -13.25
CA ASN A 102 5.45 6.05 -14.55
C ASN A 102 4.32 7.01 -14.98
N PRO A 103 4.48 7.77 -16.08
CA PRO A 103 3.48 8.74 -16.54
C PRO A 103 2.19 8.10 -17.07
N SER A 104 2.15 6.77 -17.22
CA SER A 104 0.94 6.03 -17.61
C SER A 104 -0.06 5.91 -16.46
N TYR A 105 0.36 6.17 -15.21
CA TYR A 105 -0.48 6.12 -14.02
C TYR A 105 -0.73 7.53 -13.47
N THR A 106 -1.96 7.75 -13.01
CA THR A 106 -2.38 8.97 -12.30
C THR A 106 -2.57 8.63 -10.83
N PHE A 107 -1.76 9.25 -9.98
CA PHE A 107 -1.87 9.10 -8.52
C PHE A 107 -2.78 10.18 -7.96
N SER A 108 -3.85 9.78 -7.29
CA SER A 108 -4.83 10.66 -6.66
C SER A 108 -4.76 10.47 -5.15
N GLY A 109 -4.44 11.52 -4.43
CA GLY A 109 -4.38 11.52 -2.98
C GLY A 109 -5.00 12.79 -2.42
N TRP A 110 -5.26 12.78 -1.12
CA TRP A 110 -5.60 13.97 -0.36
C TRP A 110 -4.51 14.16 0.68
N ALA A 111 -3.89 15.34 0.70
CA ALA A 111 -2.82 15.71 1.62
C ALA A 111 -3.33 16.74 2.65
#